data_AF-A0A532AV24-F1
#
_entry.id   AF-A0A532AV24-F1
#
_cell.length_a   1.000
_cell.length_b   1.000
_cell.length_c   1.000
_cell.angle_alpha   90.00
_cell.angle_beta   90.00
_cell.angle_gamma   90.00
#
_symmetry.space_group_name_H-M   'P 1'
#
loop_
_entity.id
_entity.type
_entity.pdbx_description
1 polymer ?
#
loop_
_entity_poly.entity_id
_entity_poly.type
_entity_poly.pdbx_seq_one_letter_code
_entity_poly.pdbx_strand_id
1 'polypeptide(L)'
;MFELWPSEISGPGTSAYYRTTLIRAMTESKPLTYDEHKAAEAAFRGTPLNPDWTDSAQEIYARLTAAIAKRKATDLMPTHTWERETVCR
;
A
#
# COMPACT_ATOMS: atom_id res chain seq x y z
N MET A 1 -34.46 33.52 -3.42
CA MET A 1 -33.33 34.44 -3.13
C MET A 1 -32.28 33.59 -2.44
N PHE A 2 -31.40 32.96 -3.22
CA PHE A 2 -30.31 32.17 -2.66
C PHE A 2 -29.23 33.16 -2.24
N GLU A 3 -28.92 33.18 -0.95
CA GLU A 3 -27.84 33.99 -0.41
C GLU A 3 -26.54 33.58 -1.11
N LEU A 4 -26.02 34.50 -1.91
CA LEU A 4 -24.71 34.43 -2.52
C LEU A 4 -23.69 34.30 -1.39
N TRP A 5 -23.19 33.08 -1.21
CA TRP A 5 -22.01 32.83 -0.40
C TRP A 5 -20.91 33.84 -0.78
N PRO A 6 -20.35 34.62 0.17
CA PRO A 6 -19.38 35.63 -0.17
C PRO A 6 -18.12 35.00 -0.78
N SER A 7 -17.74 35.46 -1.98
CA SER A 7 -16.52 35.07 -2.70
C SER A 7 -15.22 35.55 -2.03
N GLU A 8 -15.26 35.97 -0.76
CA GLU A 8 -14.17 36.66 -0.05
C GLU A 8 -13.26 35.77 0.79
N ILE A 9 -13.26 34.44 0.61
CA ILE A 9 -12.32 33.57 1.34
C ILE A 9 -11.04 33.23 0.56
N SER A 10 -10.83 33.84 -0.61
CA SER A 10 -9.63 33.61 -1.43
C SER A 10 -8.60 34.73 -1.29
N GLY A 11 -8.10 34.92 -0.07
CA GLY A 11 -6.77 35.52 0.12
C GLY A 11 -5.66 34.50 -0.18
N PRO A 12 -4.44 34.91 -0.57
CA PRO A 12 -3.36 34.00 -0.97
C PRO A 12 -2.91 32.98 0.10
N GLY A 13 -3.40 33.08 1.35
CA GLY A 13 -3.05 32.16 2.45
C GLY A 13 -4.01 30.98 2.67
N THR A 14 -5.29 31.09 2.32
CA THR A 14 -6.27 30.01 2.58
C THR A 14 -6.08 28.83 1.64
N SER A 15 -5.58 29.08 0.44
CA SER A 15 -5.41 28.03 -0.57
C SER A 15 -4.20 27.13 -0.39
N ALA A 16 -3.14 27.63 0.26
CA ALA A 16 -2.01 26.80 0.63
C ALA A 16 -2.37 25.87 1.81
N TYR A 17 -3.12 26.39 2.79
CA TYR A 17 -3.50 25.63 3.99
C TYR A 17 -4.37 24.40 3.68
N TYR A 18 -5.40 24.53 2.83
CA TYR A 18 -6.22 23.37 2.45
C TYR A 18 -5.44 22.38 1.59
N ARG A 19 -4.56 22.85 0.69
CA ARG A 19 -3.75 21.96 -0.16
C ARG A 19 -2.78 21.14 0.68
N THR A 20 -2.06 21.76 1.61
CA THR A 20 -1.13 21.03 2.48
C THR A 20 -1.87 20.03 3.39
N THR A 21 -3.04 20.39 3.90
CA THR A 21 -3.84 19.50 4.76
C THR A 21 -4.40 18.32 3.98
N LEU A 22 -4.93 18.56 2.77
CA LEU A 22 -5.43 17.49 1.91
C LEU A 22 -4.29 16.60 1.42
N ILE A 23 -3.16 17.16 1.03
CA ILE A 23 -1.98 16.36 0.64
C ILE A 23 -1.55 15.50 1.81
N ARG A 24 -1.40 16.06 3.02
CA ARG A 24 -1.06 15.27 4.21
C ARG A 24 -2.06 14.13 4.43
N ALA A 25 -3.37 14.43 4.41
CA ALA A 25 -4.41 13.41 4.59
C ALA A 25 -4.45 12.36 3.47
N MET A 26 -4.06 12.70 2.24
CA MET A 26 -3.99 11.78 1.11
C MET A 26 -2.69 10.97 1.07
N THR A 27 -1.59 11.51 1.62
CA THR A 27 -0.28 10.86 1.66
C THR A 27 -0.04 10.05 2.94
N GLU A 28 -0.82 10.30 4.00
CA GLU A 28 -0.71 9.57 5.25
C GLU A 28 -1.35 8.19 5.06
N SER A 29 -0.49 7.17 4.91
CA SER A 29 -0.90 5.79 4.90
C SER A 29 -1.63 5.49 6.21
N LYS A 30 -2.92 5.19 6.11
CA LYS A 30 -3.75 4.85 7.27
C LYS A 30 -3.05 3.74 8.07
N PRO A 31 -2.84 3.93 9.38
CA PRO A 31 -2.23 2.90 10.20
C PRO A 31 -3.09 1.63 10.11
N LEU A 32 -2.42 0.50 9.85
CA LEU A 32 -3.06 -0.82 9.84
C LEU A 32 -3.66 -1.09 11.22
N THR A 33 -4.86 -1.64 11.21
CA THR A 33 -5.53 -2.12 12.41
C THR A 33 -4.80 -3.34 12.99
N TYR A 34 -5.13 -3.72 14.22
CA TYR A 34 -4.40 -4.77 14.93
C TYR A 34 -4.47 -6.12 14.21
N ASP A 35 -5.65 -6.50 13.75
CA ASP A 35 -5.88 -7.75 13.02
C ASP A 35 -5.24 -7.72 11.63
N GLU A 36 -5.20 -6.58 10.94
CA GLU A 36 -4.46 -6.44 9.67
C GLU A 36 -2.95 -6.64 9.85
N HIS A 37 -2.37 -6.12 10.95
CA HIS A 37 -0.97 -6.41 11.29
C HIS A 37 -0.76 -7.91 11.60
N LYS A 38 -1.66 -8.54 12.35
CA LYS A 38 -1.59 -9.97 12.66
C LYS A 38 -1.74 -10.83 11.40
N ALA A 39 -2.61 -10.44 10.48
CA ALA A 39 -2.79 -11.09 9.19
C ALA A 39 -1.53 -11.00 8.32
N ALA A 40 -0.91 -9.82 8.25
CA ALA A 40 0.34 -9.65 7.52
C ALA A 40 1.46 -10.52 8.13
N GLU A 41 1.61 -10.48 9.46
CA GLU A 41 2.57 -11.32 10.17
C GLU A 41 2.32 -12.82 9.90
N ALA A 42 1.07 -13.25 9.94
CA ALA A 42 0.68 -14.63 9.68
C ALA A 42 1.03 -15.08 8.26
N ALA A 43 0.79 -14.24 7.26
CA ALA A 43 1.12 -14.53 5.88
C ALA A 43 2.64 -14.73 5.67
N PHE A 44 3.47 -13.92 6.33
CA PHE A 44 4.94 -14.09 6.29
C PHE A 44 5.42 -15.32 7.05
N ARG A 45 4.83 -15.62 8.22
CA ARG A 45 5.17 -16.81 9.01
C ARG A 45 4.65 -18.11 8.39
N GLY A 46 3.65 -18.03 7.52
CA GLY A 46 2.96 -19.20 6.97
C GLY A 46 2.00 -19.87 7.95
N THR A 47 1.48 -19.12 8.93
CA THR A 47 0.47 -19.61 9.88
C THR A 47 -0.93 -19.54 9.26
N PRO A 48 -1.88 -20.40 9.68
CA PRO A 48 -3.23 -20.42 9.11
C PRO A 48 -4.00 -19.11 9.32
N LEU A 49 -4.96 -18.87 8.42
CA LEU A 49 -5.90 -17.74 8.48
C LEU A 49 -6.78 -17.86 9.74
N ASN A 50 -6.96 -16.75 10.46
CA ASN A 50 -7.92 -16.68 11.55
C ASN A 50 -9.30 -16.21 11.03
N PRO A 51 -10.38 -16.98 11.23
CA PRO A 51 -11.72 -16.58 10.79
C PRO A 51 -12.29 -15.38 11.54
N ASP A 52 -11.77 -15.03 12.73
CA ASP A 52 -12.25 -13.91 13.55
C ASP A 52 -11.69 -12.55 13.10
N TRP A 53 -10.80 -12.51 12.11
CA TRP A 53 -10.28 -11.27 11.54
C TRP A 53 -11.30 -10.56 10.65
N THR A 54 -11.17 -9.24 10.55
CA THR A 54 -12.02 -8.45 9.64
C THR A 54 -11.78 -8.84 8.18
N ASP A 55 -12.76 -8.52 7.32
CA ASP A 55 -12.67 -8.79 5.88
C ASP A 55 -11.40 -8.19 5.27
N SER A 56 -10.98 -6.98 5.70
CA SER A 56 -9.76 -6.34 5.20
C SER A 56 -8.49 -7.09 5.62
N ALA A 57 -8.43 -7.58 6.86
CA ALA A 57 -7.32 -8.39 7.34
C ALA A 57 -7.22 -9.73 6.60
N GLN A 58 -8.36 -10.39 6.34
CA GLN A 58 -8.38 -11.61 5.53
C GLN A 58 -7.91 -11.37 4.09
N GLU A 59 -8.32 -10.25 3.49
CA GLU A 59 -7.87 -9.84 2.15
C GLU A 59 -6.36 -9.57 2.11
N ILE A 60 -5.81 -8.89 3.12
CA ILE A 60 -4.37 -8.66 3.26
C ILE A 60 -3.61 -9.98 3.36
N TYR A 61 -4.08 -10.91 4.20
CA TYR A 61 -3.48 -12.24 4.32
C TYR A 61 -3.43 -12.95 2.96
N ALA A 62 -4.57 -13.04 2.27
CA ALA A 62 -4.67 -13.74 0.99
C ALA A 62 -3.74 -13.12 -0.08
N ARG A 63 -3.72 -11.79 -0.19
CA ARG A 63 -2.84 -11.07 -1.13
C ARG A 63 -1.37 -11.30 -0.83
N LEU A 64 -0.96 -11.23 0.44
CA LEU A 64 0.43 -11.43 0.83
C LEU A 64 0.87 -12.89 0.58
N THR A 65 0.05 -13.87 0.96
CA THR A 65 0.35 -15.28 0.68
C THR A 65 0.52 -15.54 -0.82
N ALA A 66 -0.37 -14.98 -1.66
CA ALA A 66 -0.26 -15.09 -3.11
C ALA A 66 1.02 -14.42 -3.65
N ALA A 67 1.37 -13.23 -3.16
CA ALA A 67 2.58 -12.53 -3.56
C ALA A 67 3.85 -13.29 -3.17
N ILE A 68 3.89 -13.84 -1.95
CA ILE A 68 5.01 -14.67 -1.46
C ILE A 68 5.14 -15.93 -2.31
N ALA A 69 4.03 -16.63 -2.61
CA ALA A 69 4.03 -17.81 -3.46
C ALA A 69 4.53 -17.48 -4.88
N LYS A 70 4.06 -16.37 -5.46
CA LYS A 70 4.51 -15.88 -6.77
C LYS A 70 6.02 -15.63 -6.77
N ARG A 71 6.53 -14.92 -5.77
CA ARG A 71 7.98 -14.64 -5.65
C ARG A 71 8.80 -15.91 -5.56
N LYS A 72 8.36 -16.90 -4.77
CA LYS A 72 9.02 -18.21 -4.69
C LYS A 72 9.01 -18.94 -6.03
N ALA A 73 7.89 -18.92 -6.75
CA ALA A 73 7.82 -19.52 -8.08
C ALA A 73 8.76 -18.84 -9.08
N THR A 74 8.90 -17.52 -9.01
CA THR A 74 9.85 -16.76 -9.84
C THR A 74 11.30 -17.04 -9.45
N ASP A 75 11.62 -17.19 -8.16
CA ASP A 75 12.98 -17.50 -7.69
C ASP A 75 13.44 -18.91 -8.10
N LEU A 76 12.49 -19.86 -8.18
CA LEU A 76 12.74 -21.21 -8.71
C LEU A 76 12.87 -21.26 -10.24
N MET A 77 12.50 -20.19 -10.94
CA MET A 77 12.82 -20.00 -12.34
C MET A 77 14.08 -19.14 -12.40
N PRO A 78 15.28 -19.71 -12.52
CA PRO A 78 16.44 -18.91 -12.84
C PRO A 78 16.15 -18.30 -14.22
N THR A 79 15.72 -17.04 -14.26
CA THR A 79 16.02 -16.16 -15.38
C THR A 79 17.52 -15.96 -15.31
N HIS A 80 18.24 -17.00 -15.69
CA HIS A 80 19.64 -17.00 -16.01
C HIS A 80 19.78 -16.04 -17.21
N THR A 81 19.83 -14.75 -16.91
CA THR A 81 20.47 -13.76 -17.77
C THR A 81 21.90 -13.64 -17.26
N TRP A 82 22.73 -14.62 -17.59
CA TRP A 82 24.16 -14.40 -17.62
C TRP A 82 24.34 -13.62 -18.91
N GLU A 83 24.18 -12.31 -18.86
CA GLU A 83 25.01 -11.46 -19.73
C GLU A 83 26.45 -11.59 -19.21
N ARG A 84 27.03 -12.77 -19.47
CA ARG A 84 28.44 -12.91 -19.78
C ARG A 84 28.60 -12.25 -21.13
N GLU A 85 28.68 -10.92 -21.16
CA GLU A 85 29.54 -10.30 -22.15
C GLU A 85 30.99 -10.57 -21.72
N THR A 86 31.41 -11.79 -21.99
CA THR A 86 32.81 -12.10 -22.22
C THR A 86 33.18 -11.59 -23.62
N VAL A 87 34.34 -10.91 -23.68
CA VAL A 87 35.23 -10.71 -24.86
C VAL A 87 34.88 -9.46 -25.71
N CYS A 88 35.78 -8.49 -25.97
CA CYS A 88 37.20 -8.62 -26.30
C CYS A 88 38.04 -7.37 -25.90
N ARG A 89 39.27 -7.65 -25.46
CA ARG A 89 40.53 -6.88 -25.51
C ARG A 89 40.52 -5.39 -25.85
#